data_AF-A0AAE1AXN0-F1
#
_entry.id   AF-A0AAE1AXN0-F1
#
_cell.length_a   1.000
_cell.length_b   1.000
_cell.length_c   1.000
_cell.angle_alpha   90.00
_cell.angle_beta   90.00
_cell.angle_gamma   90.00
#
_symmetry.space_group_name_H-M   'P 1'
#
loop_
_entity.id
_entity.type
_entity.pdbx_description
1 polymer ?
#
loop_
_entity_poly.entity_id
_entity_poly.type
_entity_poly.pdbx_seq_one_letter_code
_entity_poly.pdbx_strand_id
1 'polypeptide(L)'
;MVSSVNDDQYDYIWKVVLVGDSGVGKTNLLSRFTKNEFNSESKSTIGVEFATRHVTIKGKTIRAQIWDTAGQERYRAITAVYYRGAVGALVVYDITKRQTFDNLGKWLQELKEHADGSARIMVVGNKCDLRHLRAVTQEDGRLLAEKHKFCFIETSALDATNVGEAFNNLLVDIFRSQVEEPNNVSGEDSFGQAGNSGGGTGSRVQLPREDASFSNQQSSCSC
;
A
#
# COMPACT_ATOMS: atom_id res chain seq x y z
N MET A 1 15.74 -15.97 -40.58
CA MET A 1 15.60 -14.62 -39.99
C MET A 1 15.30 -14.81 -38.51
N VAL A 2 16.16 -14.35 -37.62
CA VAL A 2 15.82 -14.30 -36.19
C VAL A 2 15.02 -13.02 -35.99
N SER A 3 13.73 -13.15 -35.69
CA SER A 3 12.93 -12.03 -35.21
C SER A 3 13.42 -11.67 -33.82
N SER A 4 14.24 -10.62 -33.74
CA SER A 4 14.60 -9.97 -32.49
C SER A 4 13.32 -9.55 -31.78
N VAL A 5 12.98 -10.25 -30.69
CA VAL A 5 11.86 -9.87 -29.83
C VAL A 5 12.23 -8.53 -29.21
N ASN A 6 11.54 -7.45 -29.57
CA ASN A 6 11.77 -6.15 -28.97
C ASN A 6 11.30 -6.19 -27.52
N ASP A 7 12.25 -6.35 -26.59
CA ASP A 7 12.04 -6.39 -25.14
C ASP A 7 11.41 -5.08 -24.61
N ASP A 8 11.44 -4.00 -25.41
CA ASP A 8 10.83 -2.70 -25.12
C ASP A 8 9.35 -2.56 -25.54
N GLN A 9 8.73 -3.56 -26.19
CA GLN A 9 7.31 -3.46 -26.57
C GLN A 9 6.37 -3.93 -25.45
N TYR A 10 5.93 -2.99 -24.61
CA TYR A 10 4.93 -3.18 -23.57
C TYR A 10 3.76 -2.18 -23.74
N ASP A 11 2.55 -2.60 -23.35
CA ASP A 11 1.36 -1.75 -23.30
C ASP A 11 1.33 -0.86 -22.06
N TYR A 12 1.83 -1.37 -20.92
CA TYR A 12 1.76 -0.71 -19.61
C TYR A 12 3.08 -0.85 -18.84
N ILE A 13 3.43 0.18 -18.06
CA ILE A 13 4.46 0.11 -17.02
C ILE A 13 3.77 0.28 -15.68
N TRP A 14 3.99 -0.64 -14.74
CA TRP A 14 3.44 -0.53 -13.40
C TRP A 14 4.51 -0.64 -12.33
N LYS A 15 4.50 0.34 -11.43
CA LYS A 15 5.37 0.38 -10.26
C LYS A 15 4.70 -0.32 -9.08
N VAL A 16 5.36 -1.35 -8.56
CA VAL A 16 4.95 -2.13 -7.39
C VAL A 16 6.02 -2.00 -6.31
N VAL A 17 5.62 -1.83 -5.05
CA VAL A 17 6.54 -1.74 -3.91
C VAL A 17 6.37 -2.92 -2.94
N LEU A 18 7.48 -3.40 -2.37
CA LEU A 18 7.48 -4.35 -1.26
C LEU A 18 7.73 -3.59 0.03
N VAL A 19 6.84 -3.70 1.01
CA VAL A 19 6.99 -3.08 2.34
C VAL A 19 6.76 -4.09 3.46
N GLY A 20 7.24 -3.76 4.66
CA GLY A 20 7.26 -4.67 5.81
C GLY A 20 8.60 -4.67 6.54
N ASP A 21 8.62 -5.21 7.75
CA ASP A 21 9.76 -5.21 8.66
C ASP A 21 11.04 -5.84 8.06
N SER A 22 12.19 -5.53 8.65
CA SER A 22 13.45 -6.17 8.28
C SER A 22 13.42 -7.68 8.57
N GLY A 23 13.95 -8.48 7.64
CA GLY A 23 14.05 -9.94 7.82
C GLY A 23 12.75 -10.73 7.61
N VAL A 24 11.64 -10.10 7.20
CA VAL A 24 10.41 -10.83 6.80
C VAL A 24 10.58 -11.60 5.48
N GLY A 25 11.57 -11.23 4.67
CA GLY A 25 11.96 -11.95 3.44
C GLY A 25 11.58 -11.29 2.12
N LYS A 26 11.28 -9.99 2.10
CA LYS A 26 10.91 -9.22 0.89
C LYS A 26 11.90 -9.39 -0.28
N THR A 27 13.19 -9.23 -0.03
CA THR A 27 14.29 -9.42 -0.99
C THR A 27 14.34 -10.85 -1.56
N ASN A 28 14.06 -11.85 -0.73
CA ASN A 28 13.97 -13.24 -1.15
C ASN A 28 12.69 -13.52 -1.96
N LEU A 29 11.56 -12.85 -1.65
CA LEU A 29 10.36 -12.90 -2.52
C LEU A 29 10.62 -12.24 -3.88
N LEU A 30 11.33 -11.10 -3.91
CA LEU A 30 11.72 -10.43 -5.16
C LEU A 30 12.65 -11.31 -6.00
N SER A 31 13.70 -11.87 -5.39
CA SER A 31 14.67 -12.76 -6.03
C SER A 31 14.01 -14.05 -6.52
N ARG A 32 13.11 -14.63 -5.72
CA ARG A 32 12.37 -15.83 -6.11
C ARG A 32 11.39 -15.56 -7.24
N PHE A 33 10.73 -14.40 -7.25
CA PHE A 33 9.87 -14.02 -8.37
C PHE A 33 10.68 -13.79 -9.66
N THR A 34 11.75 -13.00 -9.60
CA THR A 34 12.43 -12.49 -10.79
C THR A 34 13.51 -13.41 -11.36
N LYS A 35 14.28 -14.08 -10.49
CA LYS A 35 15.43 -14.94 -10.84
C LYS A 35 15.19 -16.42 -10.53
N ASN A 36 14.10 -16.75 -9.82
CA ASN A 36 13.86 -18.05 -9.19
C ASN A 36 14.95 -18.45 -8.15
N GLU A 37 15.62 -17.46 -7.56
CA GLU A 37 16.69 -17.64 -6.59
C GLU A 37 16.22 -17.45 -5.14
N PHE A 38 16.95 -18.03 -4.19
CA PHE A 38 16.77 -17.77 -2.75
C PHE A 38 18.13 -17.80 -2.06
N ASN A 39 18.34 -16.88 -1.13
CA ASN A 39 19.55 -16.77 -0.34
C ASN A 39 19.19 -16.82 1.16
N SER A 40 19.60 -17.90 1.84
CA SER A 40 19.45 -18.07 3.29
C SER A 40 20.27 -17.05 4.10
N GLU A 41 21.36 -16.54 3.52
CA GLU A 41 22.23 -15.52 4.10
C GLU A 41 21.84 -14.09 3.67
N SER A 42 20.61 -13.89 3.18
CA SER A 42 20.11 -12.55 2.80
C SER A 42 20.22 -11.58 3.97
N LYS A 43 21.17 -10.65 3.89
CA LYS A 43 21.34 -9.58 4.88
C LYS A 43 20.18 -8.57 4.75
N SER A 44 20.00 -7.72 5.76
CA SER A 44 19.04 -6.61 5.65
C SER A 44 19.38 -5.73 4.44
N THR A 45 18.42 -5.46 3.55
CA THR A 45 18.58 -4.56 2.41
C THR A 45 19.09 -3.19 2.90
N ILE A 46 20.19 -2.72 2.32
CA ILE A 46 20.72 -1.38 2.55
C ILE A 46 20.28 -0.53 1.36
N GLY A 47 19.34 0.39 1.58
CA GLY A 47 18.71 1.16 0.50
C GLY A 47 17.54 0.42 -0.14
N VAL A 48 17.55 0.29 -1.47
CA VAL A 48 16.43 -0.24 -2.26
C VAL A 48 16.97 -1.10 -3.40
N GLU A 49 16.42 -2.30 -3.59
CA GLU A 49 16.68 -3.14 -4.77
C GLU A 49 15.55 -2.97 -5.79
N PHE A 50 15.91 -2.95 -7.08
CA PHE A 50 14.98 -2.80 -8.20
C PHE A 50 15.10 -3.98 -9.15
N ALA A 51 13.97 -4.54 -9.56
CA ALA A 51 13.92 -5.53 -10.62
C ALA A 51 12.69 -5.30 -11.52
N THR A 52 12.81 -5.71 -12.79
CA THR A 52 11.72 -5.66 -13.77
C THR A 52 11.28 -7.08 -14.13
N ARG A 53 9.98 -7.29 -14.33
CA ARG A 53 9.45 -8.50 -14.97
C ARG A 53 8.37 -8.17 -15.99
N HIS A 54 8.44 -8.80 -17.15
CA HIS A 54 7.39 -8.71 -18.17
C HIS A 54 6.35 -9.80 -17.91
N VAL A 55 5.07 -9.42 -17.88
CA VAL A 55 3.94 -10.32 -17.63
C VAL A 55 2.83 -9.99 -18.64
N THR A 56 2.27 -11.01 -19.28
CA THR A 56 1.14 -10.84 -20.21
C THR A 56 -0.17 -11.14 -19.51
N ILE A 57 -1.08 -10.16 -19.46
CA ILE A 57 -2.44 -10.31 -18.88
C ILE A 57 -3.45 -9.97 -19.96
N LYS A 58 -4.38 -10.88 -20.28
CA LYS A 58 -5.44 -10.69 -21.28
C LYS A 58 -4.94 -10.15 -22.65
N GLY A 59 -3.77 -10.62 -23.09
CA GLY A 59 -3.14 -10.21 -24.35
C GLY A 59 -2.41 -8.85 -24.31
N LYS A 60 -2.32 -8.21 -23.14
CA LYS A 60 -1.56 -6.98 -22.90
C LYS A 60 -0.24 -7.29 -22.18
N THR A 61 0.86 -6.72 -22.65
CA THR A 61 2.18 -6.90 -22.05
C THR A 61 2.46 -5.79 -21.05
N ILE A 62 2.68 -6.18 -19.80
CA ILE A 62 2.95 -5.27 -18.68
C ILE A 62 4.41 -5.41 -18.27
N ARG A 63 5.11 -4.28 -18.21
CA ARG A 63 6.43 -4.14 -17.60
C ARG A 63 6.27 -3.80 -16.11
N ALA A 64 6.25 -4.82 -15.27
CA ALA A 64 6.17 -4.66 -13.81
C ALA A 64 7.54 -4.25 -13.26
N GLN A 65 7.62 -3.06 -12.67
CA GLN A 65 8.77 -2.49 -11.99
C GLN A 65 8.61 -2.70 -10.48
N ILE A 66 9.40 -3.59 -9.88
CA ILE A 66 9.25 -3.99 -8.48
C ILE A 66 10.41 -3.44 -7.66
N TRP A 67 10.08 -2.76 -6.57
CA TRP A 67 11.02 -2.10 -5.68
C TRP A 67 10.99 -2.77 -4.29
N ASP A 68 12.08 -3.43 -3.89
CA ASP A 68 12.27 -3.94 -2.52
C ASP A 68 12.87 -2.85 -1.65
N THR A 69 12.12 -2.37 -0.65
CA THR A 69 12.59 -1.32 0.27
C THR A 69 13.22 -1.89 1.53
N ALA A 70 14.26 -1.23 2.03
CA ALA A 70 14.84 -1.53 3.34
C ALA A 70 13.75 -1.50 4.43
N GLY A 71 13.51 -2.64 5.07
CA GLY A 71 12.54 -2.79 6.17
C GLY A 71 13.00 -2.20 7.51
N GLN A 72 13.95 -1.25 7.50
CA GLN A 72 14.41 -0.58 8.71
C GLN A 72 13.75 0.79 8.84
N GLU A 73 13.08 1.02 9.96
CA GLU A 73 12.45 2.29 10.33
C GLU A 73 13.40 3.49 10.27
N ARG A 74 14.71 3.27 10.42
CA ARG A 74 15.76 4.30 10.33
C ARG A 74 15.86 5.00 8.96
N TYR A 75 15.32 4.41 7.90
CA TYR A 75 15.39 4.98 6.54
C TYR A 75 14.05 5.55 6.01
N ARG A 76 12.98 5.57 6.82
CA ARG A 76 11.61 5.96 6.39
C ARG A 76 11.51 7.28 5.60
N ALA A 77 12.24 8.32 6.01
CA ALA A 77 12.26 9.61 5.32
C ALA A 77 12.80 9.51 3.87
N ILE A 78 13.66 8.54 3.59
CA ILE A 78 14.17 8.22 2.25
C ILE A 78 13.19 7.31 1.52
N THR A 79 12.55 6.36 2.23
CA THR A 79 11.61 5.40 1.64
C THR A 79 10.36 6.04 1.03
N ALA A 80 9.86 7.14 1.61
CA ALA A 80 8.70 7.88 1.12
C ALA A 80 8.73 8.21 -0.39
N VAL A 81 9.91 8.56 -0.92
CA VAL A 81 10.12 8.88 -2.34
C VAL A 81 9.85 7.68 -3.25
N TYR A 82 10.09 6.46 -2.76
CA TYR A 82 9.89 5.23 -3.52
C TYR A 82 8.43 4.80 -3.60
N TYR A 83 7.55 5.24 -2.70
CA TYR A 83 6.11 4.94 -2.79
C TYR A 83 5.38 5.79 -3.83
N ARG A 84 5.89 6.99 -4.14
CA ARG A 84 5.25 7.91 -5.11
C ARG A 84 5.08 7.23 -6.48
N GLY A 85 3.85 7.23 -6.99
CA GLY A 85 3.48 6.60 -8.26
C GLY A 85 3.48 5.06 -8.24
N ALA A 86 3.55 4.42 -7.08
CA ALA A 86 3.27 2.99 -6.97
C ALA A 86 1.76 2.75 -7.15
N VAL A 87 1.42 1.87 -8.10
CA VAL A 87 0.05 1.46 -8.41
C VAL A 87 -0.37 0.18 -7.67
N GLY A 88 0.58 -0.48 -7.00
CA GLY A 88 0.28 -1.51 -6.03
C GLY A 88 1.41 -1.78 -5.04
N ALA A 89 1.08 -2.50 -3.98
CA ALA A 89 2.00 -2.83 -2.89
C ALA A 89 1.76 -4.23 -2.32
N LEU A 90 2.85 -4.95 -2.02
CA LEU A 90 2.84 -6.15 -1.19
C LEU A 90 3.32 -5.79 0.20
N VAL A 91 2.48 -6.03 1.20
CA VAL A 91 2.74 -5.73 2.62
C VAL A 91 3.06 -7.03 3.32
N VAL A 92 4.34 -7.28 3.56
CA VAL A 92 4.88 -8.59 3.93
C VAL A 92 5.14 -8.67 5.43
N TYR A 93 4.65 -9.73 6.07
CA TYR A 93 5.01 -10.12 7.43
C TYR A 93 5.58 -11.55 7.47
N ASP A 94 6.16 -11.92 8.60
CA ASP A 94 6.70 -13.26 8.88
C ASP A 94 5.70 -14.02 9.77
N ILE A 95 5.16 -15.15 9.30
CA ILE A 95 4.15 -15.90 10.06
C ILE A 95 4.69 -16.46 11.39
N THR A 96 6.03 -16.53 11.55
CA THR A 96 6.69 -17.00 12.77
C THR A 96 6.95 -15.87 13.78
N LYS A 97 6.68 -14.61 13.41
CA LYS A 97 6.98 -13.42 14.25
C LYS A 97 5.79 -12.48 14.34
N ARG A 98 4.98 -12.67 15.39
CA ARG A 98 3.78 -11.86 15.68
C ARG A 98 4.01 -10.35 15.61
N GLN A 99 5.14 -9.86 16.14
CA GLN A 99 5.52 -8.45 16.07
C GLN A 99 5.51 -7.87 14.64
N THR A 100 5.90 -8.65 13.63
CA THR A 100 5.93 -8.20 12.22
C THR A 100 4.53 -8.06 11.63
N PHE A 101 3.57 -8.84 12.13
CA PHE A 101 2.16 -8.73 11.81
C PHE A 101 1.52 -7.52 12.51
N ASP A 102 1.79 -7.34 13.81
CA ASP A 102 1.28 -6.18 14.56
C ASP A 102 1.82 -4.84 14.01
N ASN A 103 3.01 -4.85 13.40
CA ASN A 103 3.60 -3.69 12.70
C ASN A 103 2.95 -3.39 11.34
N LEU A 104 2.13 -4.28 10.74
CA LEU A 104 1.48 -4.04 9.44
C LEU A 104 0.67 -2.74 9.41
N GLY A 105 0.01 -2.37 10.51
CA GLY A 105 -0.75 -1.12 10.60
C GLY A 105 0.09 0.12 10.29
N LYS A 106 1.37 0.12 10.67
CA LYS A 106 2.32 1.22 10.40
C LYS A 106 2.65 1.29 8.91
N TRP A 107 2.95 0.14 8.28
CA TRP A 107 3.24 0.06 6.85
C TRP A 107 2.03 0.42 5.98
N LEU A 108 0.82 0.04 6.41
CA LEU A 108 -0.44 0.40 5.75
C LEU A 108 -0.75 1.89 5.85
N GLN A 109 -0.41 2.54 6.97
CA GLN A 109 -0.50 3.99 7.09
C GLN A 109 0.54 4.69 6.19
N GLU A 110 1.80 4.25 6.25
CA GLU A 110 2.91 4.79 5.46
C GLU A 110 2.63 4.73 3.95
N LEU A 111 2.02 3.64 3.46
CA LEU A 111 1.54 3.52 2.07
C LEU A 111 0.41 4.51 1.77
N LYS A 112 -0.61 4.64 2.62
CA LYS A 112 -1.74 5.56 2.40
C LYS A 112 -1.33 7.04 2.35
N GLU A 113 -0.26 7.40 3.03
CA GLU A 113 0.26 8.77 3.08
C GLU A 113 1.09 9.16 1.84
N HIS A 114 1.65 8.18 1.10
CA HIS A 114 2.68 8.43 0.09
C HIS A 114 2.49 7.73 -1.27
N ALA A 115 1.70 6.66 -1.34
CA ALA A 115 1.37 5.96 -2.59
C ALA A 115 0.19 6.62 -3.30
N ASP A 116 -0.18 6.10 -4.48
CA ASP A 116 -1.39 6.55 -5.16
C ASP A 116 -2.65 6.13 -4.38
N GLY A 117 -3.68 6.99 -4.33
CA GLY A 117 -4.94 6.67 -3.64
C GLY A 117 -5.71 5.48 -4.25
N SER A 118 -5.42 5.14 -5.50
CA SER A 118 -5.94 3.96 -6.21
C SER A 118 -5.07 2.70 -6.08
N ALA A 119 -3.94 2.78 -5.36
CA ALA A 119 -2.96 1.69 -5.30
C ALA A 119 -3.55 0.41 -4.70
N ARG A 120 -3.42 -0.72 -5.41
CA ARG A 120 -3.91 -2.01 -4.93
C ARG A 120 -2.96 -2.63 -3.90
N ILE A 121 -3.49 -3.03 -2.76
CA ILE A 121 -2.72 -3.52 -1.62
C ILE A 121 -3.05 -5.00 -1.39
N MET A 122 -2.00 -5.81 -1.24
CA MET A 122 -2.11 -7.21 -0.85
C MET A 122 -1.24 -7.49 0.38
N VAL A 123 -1.81 -8.16 1.38
CA VAL A 123 -1.13 -8.62 2.58
C VAL A 123 -0.52 -10.00 2.32
N VAL A 124 0.76 -10.17 2.66
CA VAL A 124 1.51 -11.41 2.39
C VAL A 124 2.08 -11.98 3.68
N GLY A 125 1.60 -13.16 4.08
CA GLY A 125 2.18 -13.94 5.18
C GLY A 125 3.31 -14.84 4.67
N ASN A 126 4.57 -14.39 4.78
CA ASN A 126 5.71 -15.14 4.28
C ASN A 126 6.22 -16.18 5.30
N LYS A 127 7.01 -17.14 4.80
CA LYS A 127 7.62 -18.29 5.52
C LYS A 127 6.60 -19.36 5.93
N CYS A 128 5.61 -19.61 5.07
CA CYS A 128 4.57 -20.62 5.32
C CYS A 128 5.07 -22.08 5.31
N ASP A 129 6.34 -22.30 4.99
CA ASP A 129 7.11 -23.54 5.23
C ASP A 129 7.37 -23.79 6.72
N LEU A 130 7.59 -22.74 7.51
CA LEU A 130 7.87 -22.82 8.95
C LEU A 130 6.61 -23.00 9.81
N ARG A 131 5.68 -23.87 9.38
CA ARG A 131 4.35 -24.09 10.01
C ARG A 131 4.43 -24.43 11.50
N HIS A 132 5.51 -25.11 11.90
CA HIS A 132 5.78 -25.53 13.28
C HIS A 132 6.25 -24.38 14.20
N LEU A 133 6.65 -23.24 13.64
CA LEU A 133 7.03 -22.02 14.38
C LEU A 133 5.98 -20.91 14.24
N ARG A 134 4.77 -21.22 13.74
CA ARG A 134 3.72 -20.25 13.44
C ARG A 134 3.26 -19.50 14.71
N ALA A 135 3.38 -18.17 14.68
CA ALA A 135 2.92 -17.25 15.71
C ALA A 135 1.71 -16.39 15.26
N VAL A 136 1.37 -16.44 13.97
CA VAL A 136 0.22 -15.74 13.36
C VAL A 136 -0.63 -16.76 12.60
N THR A 137 -1.92 -16.84 12.90
CA THR A 137 -2.79 -17.77 12.17
C THR A 137 -3.10 -17.25 10.77
N GLN A 138 -3.42 -18.14 9.84
CA GLN A 138 -3.89 -17.74 8.51
C GLN A 138 -5.18 -16.91 8.60
N GLU A 139 -6.00 -17.18 9.63
CA GLU A 139 -7.23 -16.46 9.92
C GLU A 139 -6.97 -15.02 10.40
N ASP A 140 -5.97 -14.77 11.26
CA ASP A 140 -5.55 -13.40 11.63
C ASP A 140 -5.22 -12.57 10.38
N GLY A 141 -4.46 -13.16 9.44
CA GLY A 141 -4.10 -12.54 8.16
C GLY A 141 -5.30 -12.25 7.27
N ARG A 142 -6.22 -13.21 7.14
CA ARG A 142 -7.47 -13.07 6.39
C ARG A 142 -8.36 -11.96 6.96
N LEU A 143 -8.60 -11.97 8.27
CA LEU A 143 -9.45 -10.98 8.95
C LEU A 143 -8.89 -9.55 8.85
N LEU A 144 -7.57 -9.39 8.96
CA LEU A 144 -6.92 -8.08 8.77
C LEU A 144 -7.11 -7.56 7.34
N ALA A 145 -6.94 -8.43 6.33
CA ALA A 145 -7.11 -8.05 4.94
C ALA A 145 -8.58 -7.74 4.61
N GLU A 146 -9.53 -8.55 5.08
CA GLU A 146 -10.97 -8.34 4.88
C GLU A 146 -11.45 -7.03 5.51
N LYS A 147 -11.00 -6.71 6.73
CA LYS A 147 -11.27 -5.43 7.41
C LYS A 147 -10.88 -4.21 6.55
N HIS A 148 -9.86 -4.34 5.72
CA HIS A 148 -9.35 -3.28 4.86
C HIS A 148 -9.67 -3.47 3.36
N LYS A 149 -10.42 -4.52 2.99
CA LYS A 149 -10.72 -4.92 1.61
C LYS A 149 -9.48 -5.16 0.73
N PHE A 150 -8.43 -5.72 1.33
CA PHE A 150 -7.19 -6.10 0.65
C PHE A 150 -7.20 -7.59 0.27
N CYS A 151 -6.40 -7.97 -0.72
CA CYS A 151 -6.11 -9.38 -0.97
C CYS A 151 -5.18 -9.94 0.12
N PHE A 152 -5.29 -11.24 0.39
CA PHE A 152 -4.40 -11.95 1.33
C PHE A 152 -3.90 -13.26 0.71
N ILE A 153 -2.63 -13.56 0.92
CA ILE A 153 -2.02 -14.84 0.53
C ILE A 153 -0.87 -15.19 1.49
N GLU A 154 -0.67 -16.48 1.76
CA GLU A 154 0.54 -16.96 2.43
C GLU A 154 1.54 -17.49 1.40
N THR A 155 2.83 -17.19 1.59
CA THR A 155 3.91 -17.54 0.66
C THR A 155 5.09 -18.16 1.38
N SER A 156 5.94 -18.85 0.64
CA SER A 156 7.32 -19.12 1.07
C SER A 156 8.30 -18.81 -0.05
N ALA A 157 9.25 -17.94 0.24
CA ALA A 157 10.39 -17.73 -0.64
C ALA A 157 11.36 -18.95 -0.66
N LEU A 158 11.35 -19.80 0.38
CA LEU A 158 12.24 -20.96 0.49
C LEU A 158 11.88 -22.05 -0.52
N ASP A 159 10.62 -22.48 -0.56
CA ASP A 159 10.14 -23.53 -1.48
C ASP A 159 9.39 -22.99 -2.71
N ALA A 160 9.30 -21.66 -2.84
CA ALA A 160 8.58 -20.92 -3.88
C ALA A 160 7.03 -20.97 -3.81
N THR A 161 6.44 -21.58 -2.77
CA THR A 161 4.98 -21.65 -2.57
C THR A 161 4.35 -20.28 -2.70
N ASN A 162 3.38 -20.18 -3.61
CA ASN A 162 2.53 -19.02 -3.90
C ASN A 162 3.27 -17.71 -4.26
N VAL A 163 4.60 -17.71 -4.46
CA VAL A 163 5.35 -16.48 -4.76
C VAL A 163 4.90 -15.90 -6.09
N GLY A 164 4.90 -16.71 -7.16
CA GLY A 164 4.41 -16.28 -8.48
C GLY A 164 2.94 -15.86 -8.44
N GLU A 165 2.11 -16.56 -7.67
CA GLU A 165 0.70 -16.25 -7.51
C GLU A 165 0.46 -14.90 -6.82
N ALA A 166 1.18 -14.58 -5.75
CA ALA A 166 1.03 -13.31 -5.03
C ALA A 166 1.26 -12.10 -5.95
N PHE A 167 2.37 -12.10 -6.71
CA PHE A 167 2.65 -11.04 -7.67
C PHE A 167 1.65 -11.02 -8.83
N ASN A 168 1.29 -12.17 -9.38
CA ASN A 168 0.34 -12.24 -10.50
C ASN A 168 -1.07 -11.78 -10.09
N ASN A 169 -1.56 -12.20 -8.93
CA ASN A 169 -2.87 -11.81 -8.40
C ASN A 169 -2.93 -10.29 -8.16
N LEU A 170 -1.85 -9.68 -7.64
CA LEU A 170 -1.75 -8.23 -7.51
C LEU A 170 -1.76 -7.52 -8.87
N LEU A 171 -0.99 -7.99 -9.85
CA LEU A 171 -0.95 -7.41 -11.20
C LEU A 171 -2.30 -7.55 -11.93
N VAL A 172 -3.03 -8.66 -11.74
CA VAL A 172 -4.39 -8.85 -12.26
C VAL A 172 -5.39 -7.90 -11.61
N ASP A 173 -5.27 -7.62 -10.31
CA ASP A 173 -6.15 -6.67 -9.63
C ASP A 173 -5.89 -5.22 -10.07
N ILE A 174 -4.62 -4.84 -10.29
CA ILE A 174 -4.25 -3.56 -10.92
C ILE A 174 -4.81 -3.47 -12.34
N PHE A 175 -4.70 -4.54 -13.15
CA PHE A 175 -5.26 -4.60 -14.51
C PHE A 175 -6.77 -4.33 -14.51
N ARG A 176 -7.52 -5.03 -13.66
CA ARG A 176 -8.97 -4.82 -13.50
C ARG A 176 -9.26 -3.36 -13.14
N SER A 177 -8.53 -2.80 -12.18
CA SER A 177 -8.75 -1.43 -11.70
C SER A 177 -8.42 -0.32 -12.69
N GLN A 178 -7.42 -0.51 -13.56
CA GLN A 178 -6.91 0.55 -14.43
C GLN A 178 -7.28 0.41 -15.90
N VAL A 179 -7.63 -0.82 -16.34
CA VAL A 179 -7.89 -1.14 -17.76
C VAL A 179 -9.33 -1.58 -17.99
N GLU A 180 -9.93 -2.34 -17.07
CA GLU A 180 -11.29 -2.89 -17.26
C GLU A 180 -12.37 -2.00 -16.63
N GLU A 181 -12.11 -1.42 -15.45
CA GLU A 181 -13.03 -0.56 -14.70
C GLU A 181 -12.49 0.88 -14.50
N PRO A 182 -12.09 1.62 -15.57
CA PRO A 182 -11.47 2.94 -15.41
C PRO A 182 -12.44 4.05 -14.94
N ASN A 183 -13.76 3.81 -14.96
CA ASN A 183 -14.79 4.83 -14.73
C ASN A 183 -15.76 4.46 -13.61
N ASN A 184 -15.47 4.88 -12.37
CA ASN A 184 -16.53 5.19 -11.40
C ASN A 184 -16.15 6.28 -10.36
N VAL A 185 -15.31 7.24 -10.73
CA VAL A 185 -15.04 8.43 -9.91
C VAL A 185 -14.93 9.68 -10.79
N SER A 186 -16.05 10.12 -11.36
CA SER A 186 -16.14 11.38 -12.11
C SER A 186 -17.31 12.24 -11.61
N GLY A 187 -17.05 12.95 -10.50
CA GLY A 187 -17.65 14.24 -10.16
C GLY A 187 -19.16 14.36 -9.97
N GLU A 188 -19.60 14.44 -8.72
CA GLU A 188 -20.69 15.32 -8.33
C GLU A 188 -20.28 16.14 -7.10
N ASP A 189 -19.70 17.32 -7.35
CA ASP A 189 -19.48 18.36 -6.35
C ASP A 189 -19.76 19.73 -7.00
N SER A 190 -20.99 20.24 -6.83
CA SER A 190 -21.39 21.68 -6.77
C SER A 190 -22.75 22.05 -7.40
N PHE A 191 -23.70 22.43 -6.54
CA PHE A 191 -24.64 23.57 -6.64
C PHE A 191 -25.37 23.94 -7.97
N GLY A 192 -26.73 23.98 -7.96
CA GLY A 192 -27.49 24.39 -9.17
C GLY A 192 -28.97 24.81 -9.18
N GLN A 193 -29.70 24.91 -8.05
CA GLN A 193 -30.96 25.71 -7.88
C GLN A 193 -32.31 25.37 -8.60
N ALA A 194 -33.42 25.68 -7.87
CA ALA A 194 -34.86 25.75 -8.21
C ALA A 194 -35.66 24.41 -8.13
N GLY A 195 -36.74 24.24 -7.35
CA GLY A 195 -37.50 25.08 -6.38
C GLY A 195 -38.59 24.20 -5.71
N ASN A 196 -39.63 24.66 -4.99
CA ASN A 196 -40.05 25.97 -4.47
C ASN A 196 -41.29 25.77 -3.53
N SER A 197 -41.38 26.46 -2.38
CA SER A 197 -42.60 27.09 -1.77
C SER A 197 -42.68 27.04 -0.23
N GLY A 198 -43.35 28.04 0.38
CA GLY A 198 -43.74 28.05 1.81
C GLY A 198 -43.26 29.30 2.57
N GLY A 199 -44.11 30.32 2.72
CA GLY A 199 -43.75 31.60 3.36
C GLY A 199 -44.05 31.69 4.87
N GLY A 200 -43.39 32.64 5.54
CA GLY A 200 -43.64 32.98 6.94
C GLY A 200 -43.07 34.37 7.29
N THR A 201 -43.92 35.27 7.81
CA THR A 201 -43.61 36.67 8.12
C THR A 201 -43.04 36.87 9.52
N GLY A 202 -42.12 37.82 9.75
CA GLY A 202 -41.86 38.31 11.11
C GLY A 202 -40.56 39.07 11.40
N SER A 203 -40.64 40.41 11.39
CA SER A 203 -40.01 41.35 12.33
C SER A 203 -38.48 41.41 12.57
N ARG A 204 -37.96 42.61 12.30
CA ARG A 204 -36.62 43.16 12.58
C ARG A 204 -36.43 43.55 14.06
N VAL A 205 -35.29 43.19 14.66
CA VAL A 205 -34.76 43.83 15.90
C VAL A 205 -33.24 44.02 15.76
N GLN A 206 -32.72 45.17 16.21
CA GLN A 206 -31.31 45.55 16.20
C GLN A 206 -30.75 45.54 17.64
N LEU A 207 -29.45 45.23 17.76
CA LEU A 207 -28.61 45.20 18.97
C LEU A 207 -28.70 46.44 19.89
N PRO A 208 -28.21 46.30 21.13
CA PRO A 208 -27.24 47.23 21.72
C PRO A 208 -25.85 46.59 21.89
N ARG A 209 -24.82 47.45 21.91
CA ARG A 209 -23.45 47.15 22.36
C ARG A 209 -23.29 47.69 23.77
N GLU A 210 -22.41 47.09 24.58
CA GLU A 210 -21.69 47.82 25.63
C GLU A 210 -20.21 47.41 25.65
N ASP A 211 -19.35 48.41 25.78
CA ASP A 211 -17.90 48.29 25.91
C ASP A 211 -17.51 48.31 27.41
N ALA A 212 -16.55 47.49 27.84
CA ALA A 212 -15.76 47.77 29.05
C ALA A 212 -14.40 47.05 29.03
N SER A 213 -13.33 47.81 28.88
CA SER A 213 -11.97 47.41 29.21
C SER A 213 -11.76 47.28 30.73
N PHE A 214 -10.84 46.43 31.20
CA PHE A 214 -9.59 46.88 31.85
C PHE A 214 -8.66 45.74 32.37
N SER A 215 -7.35 46.01 32.28
CA SER A 215 -6.22 45.52 33.10
C SER A 215 -6.15 44.06 33.60
N ASN A 216 -5.31 43.27 32.94
CA ASN A 216 -3.94 42.93 33.39
C ASN A 216 -3.69 42.75 34.92
N GLN A 217 -3.32 41.52 35.34
CA GLN A 217 -2.31 41.33 36.40
C GLN A 217 -1.60 39.96 36.30
N GLN A 218 -0.32 39.94 36.67
CA GLN A 218 0.57 38.78 36.74
C GLN A 218 0.57 38.14 38.15
N SER A 219 1.44 37.13 38.32
CA SER A 219 1.80 36.34 39.52
C SER A 219 1.01 35.02 39.65
N SER A 220 1.57 33.81 39.56
CA SER A 220 2.82 33.18 40.04
C SER A 220 2.71 32.56 41.44
N CYS A 221 3.19 31.32 41.54
CA CYS A 221 3.53 30.51 42.73
C CYS A 221 2.58 29.36 43.10
N SER A 222 3.02 28.16 42.68
CA SER A 222 3.30 26.98 43.53
C SER A 222 2.25 26.41 44.49
N CYS A 223 1.95 25.12 44.26
CA CYS A 223 2.11 24.05 45.25
C CYS A 223 2.82 22.87 44.54
#